data_AF-A0A960K9L9-F1
#
_entry.id   AF-A0A960K9L9-F1
#
_cell.length_a   1.000
_cell.length_b   1.000
_cell.length_c   1.000
_cell.angle_alpha   90.00
_cell.angle_beta   90.00
_cell.angle_gamma   90.00
#
_symmetry.space_group_name_H-M   'P 1'
#
loop_
_entity.id
_entity.type
_entity.pdbx_description
1 polymer ?
#
loop_
_entity_poly.entity_id
_entity_poly.type
_entity_poly.pdbx_seq_one_letter_code
_entity_poly.pdbx_strand_id
1 'polypeptide(L)' 'MPDYPARWEAEVLLSDGGTMAVRPIRPDDAERIVAFHERQSPESIYFRFFSPRPRLSERDVERFTHVDYVDRMAFVG' A
#
# COMPACT_ATOMS: atom_id res chain seq x y z
N MET A 1 9.34 16.80 5.87
CA MET A 1 8.86 15.68 5.05
C MET A 1 9.05 16.08 3.59
N PRO A 2 9.49 15.18 2.70
CA PRO A 2 9.45 15.47 1.27
C PRO A 2 8.01 15.80 0.85
N ASP A 3 7.86 16.72 -0.11
CA ASP A 3 6.55 17.17 -0.56
C ASP A 3 5.77 16.02 -1.22
N TYR A 4 4.48 15.93 -0.89
CA TYR A 4 3.59 14.93 -1.45
C TYR A 4 3.47 15.08 -2.98
N PRO A 5 3.76 14.04 -3.79
CA PRO A 5 3.78 14.16 -5.24
C PRO A 5 2.38 14.04 -5.85
N ALA A 6 1.52 15.05 -5.65
CA ALA A 6 0.12 15.06 -6.10
C ALA A 6 -0.07 14.78 -7.60
N ARG A 7 0.93 15.10 -8.45
CA ARG A 7 0.89 14.81 -9.90
C ARG A 7 0.85 13.30 -10.24
N TRP A 8 0.98 12.41 -9.25
CA TRP A 8 0.94 10.95 -9.38
C TRP A 8 -0.40 10.36 -8.94
N GLU A 9 -1.37 11.20 -8.55
CA GLU A 9 -2.76 10.78 -8.33
C GLU A 9 -3.48 10.59 -9.68
N ALA A 10 -4.26 9.52 -9.82
CA ALA A 10 -5.01 9.22 -11.03
C ALA A 10 -6.25 8.35 -10.75
N GLU A 11 -7.29 8.48 -11.57
CA GLU A 11 -8.37 7.49 -11.68
C GLU A 11 -7.97 6.45 -12.74
N VAL A 12 -8.00 5.17 -12.39
CA VAL A 12 -7.70 4.07 -13.31
C VAL A 12 -8.95 3.27 -13.63
N LEU A 13 -9.09 2.87 -14.90
CA LEU A 13 -10.13 1.95 -15.35
C LEU A 13 -9.69 0.52 -15.08
N LEU A 14 -10.53 -0.22 -14.37
CA LEU A 14 -10.34 -1.64 -14.08
C LEU A 14 -10.88 -2.51 -15.23
N SER A 15 -10.42 -3.75 -15.31
CA SER A 15 -10.81 -4.68 -16.37
C SER A 15 -12.28 -5.09 -16.32
N ASP A 16 -12.95 -4.91 -15.18
CA ASP A 16 -14.38 -5.13 -15.00
C ASP A 16 -15.24 -3.90 -15.38
N GLY A 17 -14.60 -2.81 -15.83
CA GLY A 17 -15.25 -1.55 -16.17
C GLY A 17 -15.46 -0.60 -14.98
N GLY A 18 -15.08 -1.00 -13.77
CA GLY A 18 -15.07 -0.12 -12.59
C GLY A 18 -13.92 0.89 -12.63
N THR A 19 -13.97 1.89 -11.75
CA THR A 19 -12.89 2.86 -11.57
C THR A 19 -12.29 2.76 -10.17
N MET A 20 -11.01 3.08 -10.05
CA MET A 20 -10.31 3.16 -8.76
C MET A 20 -9.39 4.37 -8.74
N ALA A 21 -9.47 5.16 -7.66
CA ALA A 21 -8.50 6.21 -7.41
C ALA A 21 -7.19 5.59 -6.94
N VAL A 22 -6.09 5.86 -7.65
CA VAL A 22 -4.74 5.48 -7.25
C VAL A 22 -3.98 6.74 -6.85
N ARG A 23 -3.31 6.70 -5.70
CA ARG A 23 -2.52 7.82 -5.20
C ARG A 23 -1.26 7.37 -4.45
N PRO A 24 -0.21 8.19 -4.36
CA PRO A 24 0.90 7.97 -3.44
C PRO A 24 0.41 7.71 -2.01
N ILE A 25 1.02 6.72 -1.35
CA ILE A 25 0.72 6.35 0.04
C ILE A 25 1.11 7.48 1.00
N ARG A 26 0.39 7.63 2.12
CA ARG A 26 0.73 8.57 3.21
C ARG A 26 0.84 7.81 4.54
N PRO A 27 1.51 8.37 5.57
CA PRO A 27 1.51 7.82 6.93
C PRO A 27 0.13 7.44 7.46
N ASP A 28 -0.88 8.27 7.20
CA ASP A 28 -2.26 8.08 7.65
C ASP A 28 -2.98 6.85 7.02
N ASP A 29 -2.35 6.15 6.08
CA ASP A 29 -2.87 4.92 5.50
C ASP A 29 -2.54 3.67 6.34
N ALA A 30 -1.81 3.81 7.45
CA ALA A 30 -1.36 2.71 8.31
C ALA A 30 -2.49 1.73 8.69
N GLU A 31 -3.60 2.22 9.24
CA GLU A 31 -4.72 1.37 9.64
C GLU A 31 -5.37 0.67 8.44
N ARG A 32 -5.47 1.35 7.29
CA ARG A 32 -6.03 0.78 6.06
C ARG A 32 -5.16 -0.35 5.51
N ILE A 33 -3.84 -0.20 5.58
CA ILE A 33 -2.87 -1.22 5.16
C ILE A 33 -2.97 -2.47 6.05
N VAL A 34 -3.08 -2.29 7.38
CA VAL A 34 -3.29 -3.42 8.31
C VAL A 34 -4.58 -4.15 7.96
N ALA A 35 -5.69 -3.42 7.85
CA ALA A 35 -7.00 -4.02 7.53
C ALA A 35 -7.00 -4.71 6.16
N PHE A 36 -6.32 -4.16 5.16
CA PHE A 36 -6.15 -4.79 3.85
C PHE A 36 -5.38 -6.10 3.93
N HIS A 37 -4.27 -6.11 4.68
CA HIS A 37 -3.42 -7.29 4.87
C HIS A 37 -4.19 -8.43 5.55
N GLU A 38 -5.02 -8.13 6.55
CA GLU A 38 -5.83 -9.12 7.26
C GLU A 38 -6.89 -9.81 6.40
N ARG A 39 -7.27 -9.22 5.26
CA ARG A 39 -8.21 -9.83 4.29
C ARG A 39 -7.52 -10.68 3.23
N GLN A 40 -6.20 -10.70 3.19
CA GLN A 40 -5.45 -11.48 2.19
C GLN A 40 -5.40 -12.96 2.56
N SER A 41 -5.39 -13.83 1.55
CA SER A 41 -5.21 -15.26 1.80
C SER A 41 -3.78 -15.58 2.29
N PRO A 42 -3.58 -16.64 3.10
CA PRO A 42 -2.25 -17.08 3.50
C PRO A 42 -1.29 -17.32 2.32
N GLU A 43 -1.80 -17.82 1.19
CA GLU A 43 -1.02 -18.03 -0.04
C GLU A 43 -0.54 -16.71 -0.63
N SER A 44 -1.43 -15.71 -0.70
CA SER A 44 -1.11 -14.37 -1.20
C SER A 44 -0.05 -13.69 -0.32
N ILE A 45 -0.20 -13.82 1.00
CA ILE A 45 0.79 -13.36 1.99
C ILE A 45 2.13 -14.08 1.77
N TYR A 46 2.12 -15.40 1.61
CA TYR A 46 3.34 -16.17 1.40
C TYR A 46 4.05 -15.75 0.11
N PHE A 47 3.33 -15.58 -1.00
CA PHE A 47 3.93 -15.11 -2.25
C PHE A 47 4.49 -13.69 -2.13
N ARG A 48 3.85 -12.83 -1.34
CA ARG A 48 4.32 -11.44 -1.13
C ARG A 48 5.58 -11.35 -0.28
N PHE A 49 5.75 -12.22 0.72
CA PHE A 49 6.79 -12.11 1.74
C PHE A 49 7.77 -13.30 1.79
N PHE A 50 7.59 -14.29 0.93
CA PHE A 50 8.35 -15.56 0.90
C PHE A 50 8.42 -16.26 2.27
N SER A 51 7.42 -16.01 3.11
CA SER A 51 7.31 -16.53 4.47
C SER A 51 5.88 -16.36 4.98
N PRO A 52 5.41 -17.23 5.90
CA PRO A 52 4.15 -17.01 6.58
C PRO A 52 4.21 -15.72 7.39
N ARG A 53 3.31 -14.77 7.06
CA ARG A 53 3.27 -13.45 7.70
C ARG A 53 1.83 -12.99 7.96
N PRO A 54 1.09 -13.67 8.84
CA PRO A 54 -0.35 -13.45 9.02
C PRO A 54 -0.71 -12.06 9.53
N ARG A 55 0.23 -11.36 10.19
CA ARG A 55 0.08 -9.96 10.61
C ARG A 55 1.32 -9.17 10.26
N LEU A 56 1.14 -7.89 9.97
CA LEU A 56 2.25 -6.94 9.83
C LEU A 56 2.73 -6.52 11.22
N SER A 57 4.05 -6.39 11.39
CA SER A 57 4.60 -5.74 12.58
C SER A 57 4.46 -4.23 12.46
N GLU A 58 4.51 -3.50 13.57
CA GLU A 58 4.55 -2.02 13.56
C GLU A 58 5.67 -1.48 12.67
N ARG A 59 6.84 -2.14 12.69
CA ARG A 59 7.98 -1.81 11.82
C ARG A 59 7.66 -1.96 10.34
N ASP A 60 6.83 -2.93 9.97
CA ASP A 60 6.41 -3.09 8.56
C ASP A 60 5.44 -2.00 8.16
N VAL A 61 4.46 -1.71 9.00
CA VAL A 61 3.46 -0.67 8.74
C VAL A 61 4.16 0.68 8.57
N GLU A 62 5.06 1.01 9.49
CA GLU A 62 5.93 2.19 9.40
C GLU A 62 6.70 2.20 8.09
N ARG A 63 7.42 1.11 7.78
CA ARG A 63 8.23 1.00 6.56
C ARG A 63 7.39 1.16 5.30
N PHE A 64 6.16 0.65 5.26
CA PHE A 64 5.31 0.69 4.07
C PHE A 64 4.64 2.05 3.84
N THR A 65 4.34 2.78 4.91
CA THR A 65 3.60 4.05 4.85
C THR A 65 4.50 5.29 4.85
N HIS A 66 5.69 5.18 5.43
CA HIS A 66 6.68 6.26 5.49
C HIS A 66 7.74 6.05 4.39
N VAL A 67 7.49 6.67 3.25
CA VAL A 67 8.37 6.66 2.08
C VAL A 67 8.83 8.06 1.72
N ASP A 68 9.96 8.18 1.04
CA ASP A 68 10.59 9.47 0.68
C ASP A 68 10.10 10.05 -0.66
N TYR A 69 9.34 9.27 -1.44
CA TYR A 69 8.88 9.60 -2.80
C TYR A 69 10.01 9.83 -3.82
N VAL A 70 11.23 9.35 -3.53
CA VAL A 70 12.42 9.45 -4.39
C VAL A 70 13.00 8.06 -4.61
N ASP A 71 13.61 7.47 -3.57
CA ASP A 71 14.19 6.13 -3.60
C ASP A 71 13.13 5.07 -3.29
N ARG A 72 12.10 5.46 -2.52
CA ARG A 72 10.97 4.61 -2.16
C ARG A 72 9.67 5.29 -2.53
N MET A 73 8.91 4.61 -3.39
CA MET A 73 7.59 5.01 -3.83
C MET A 73 6.61 3.86 -3.60
N ALA A 74 5.41 4.18 -3.12
CA ALA A 74 4.32 3.23 -2.97
C ALA A 74 2.99 3.94 -3.20
N PHE A 75 1.99 3.16 -3.61
CA PHE A 75 0.66 3.65 -3.96
C PHE A 75 -0.42 2.84 -3.28
N VAL A 76 -1.58 3.47 -3.11
CA VAL A 76 -2.81 2.87 -2.57
C VAL A 76 -4.00 3.30 -3.42
N GLY A 77 -5.07 2.51 -3.38
CA GLY A 77 -6.36 2.75 -4.00
C GLY A 77 -7.45 1.88 -3.40
#